data_AF-A0AAP3FTY7-F1
#
_entry.id   AF-A0AAP3FTY7-F1
#
_cell.length_a   1.000
_cell.length_b   1.000
_cell.length_c   1.000
_cell.angle_alpha   90.00
_cell.angle_beta   90.00
_cell.angle_gamma   90.00
#
_symmetry.space_group_name_H-M   'P 1'
#
loop_
_entity.id
_entity.type
_entity.pdbx_description
1 polymer ?
#
loop_
_entity_poly.entity_id
_entity_poly.type
_entity_poly.pdbx_seq_one_letter_code
_entity_poly.pdbx_strand_id
1 'polypeptide(L)'
;MDFMNKKPTDADRFMQRMTSQHSSTSIFSNAGVNTSEMTPEQLAAFKERKRQEQKLALMNSIKKQLSYAFQEDRKNLSSILENITDAEQAIKTKREILNHHMSGKAIDSVTDKMKDHLSFDKVHSDVSSVINSIGL
;
A
#
# COMPACT_ATOMS: atom_id res chain seq x y z
N MET A 1 -12.69 32.14 -16.21
CA MET A 1 -11.38 31.53 -15.91
C MET A 1 -11.52 30.79 -14.58
N ASP A 2 -12.06 29.56 -14.60
CA ASP A 2 -12.32 28.75 -13.39
C ASP A 2 -11.28 27.63 -13.25
N PHE A 3 -10.03 28.00 -13.00
CA PHE A 3 -8.93 27.03 -12.80
C PHE A 3 -8.60 26.76 -11.33
N MET A 4 -9.32 27.35 -10.37
CA MET A 4 -8.88 27.39 -8.96
C MET A 4 -9.62 26.47 -7.98
N ASN A 5 -10.57 25.63 -8.41
CA ASN A 5 -11.36 24.79 -7.50
C ASN A 5 -11.27 23.27 -7.76
N LYS A 6 -10.17 22.78 -8.31
CA LYS A 6 -9.92 21.33 -8.37
C LYS A 6 -9.19 20.89 -7.11
N LYS A 7 -9.81 19.98 -6.34
CA LYS A 7 -9.14 19.31 -5.22
C LYS A 7 -7.83 18.69 -5.74
N PRO A 8 -6.70 18.84 -5.03
CA PRO A 8 -5.43 18.30 -5.49
C PRO A 8 -5.56 16.79 -5.69
N THR A 9 -5.18 16.35 -6.89
CA THR A 9 -5.13 14.95 -7.31
C THR A 9 -4.12 14.21 -6.44
N ASP A 10 -4.20 12.88 -6.36
CA ASP A 10 -3.22 12.12 -5.58
C ASP A 10 -1.78 12.31 -6.06
N ALA A 11 -1.60 12.56 -7.36
CA ALA A 11 -0.31 12.98 -7.92
C ALA A 11 0.16 14.34 -7.36
N ASP A 12 -0.74 15.32 -7.24
CA ASP A 12 -0.43 16.65 -6.68
C ASP A 12 -0.10 16.56 -5.19
N ARG A 13 -0.80 15.70 -4.46
CA ARG A 13 -0.54 15.43 -3.03
C ARG A 13 0.79 14.72 -2.82
N PHE A 14 1.12 13.77 -3.70
CA PHE A 14 2.41 13.08 -3.69
C PHE A 14 3.54 14.07 -3.94
N MET A 15 3.42 14.92 -4.98
CA MET A 15 4.41 15.95 -5.28
C MET A 15 4.56 16.96 -4.15
N GLN A 16 3.45 17.41 -3.53
CA GLN A 16 3.50 18.28 -2.36
C GLN A 16 4.26 17.64 -1.19
N ARG A 17 3.98 16.37 -0.85
CA ARG A 17 4.70 15.67 0.22
C ARG A 17 6.18 15.53 -0.07
N MET A 18 6.55 15.27 -1.32
CA MET A 18 7.95 15.18 -1.75
C MET A 18 8.67 16.54 -1.60
N THR A 19 7.99 17.64 -1.91
CA THR A 19 8.58 18.98 -1.76
C THR A 19 8.62 19.49 -0.31
N SER A 20 7.64 19.12 0.53
CA SER A 20 7.52 19.62 1.91
C SER A 20 8.50 18.95 2.88
N GLN A 21 9.01 17.75 2.58
CA GLN A 21 9.94 17.02 3.46
C GLN A 21 11.43 17.39 3.28
N HIS A 22 11.78 18.31 2.35
CA HIS A 22 13.17 18.62 2.01
C HIS A 22 13.55 20.10 2.13
N SER A 23 13.10 20.79 3.18
CA SER A 23 13.52 22.19 3.43
C SER A 23 14.85 22.35 4.17
N SER A 24 15.53 21.28 4.63
CA SER A 24 16.78 21.44 5.40
C SER A 24 17.97 20.56 4.98
N THR A 25 17.79 19.60 4.07
CA THR A 25 18.89 18.81 3.48
C THR A 25 18.54 18.45 2.03
N SER A 26 18.40 19.48 1.20
CA SER A 26 18.12 19.28 -0.23
C SER A 26 19.31 18.60 -0.91
N ILE A 27 19.07 17.38 -1.40
CA ILE A 27 19.97 16.63 -2.30
C ILE A 27 20.14 17.35 -3.67
N PHE A 28 19.35 18.40 -3.89
CA PHE A 28 19.37 19.28 -5.05
C PHE A 28 20.19 20.56 -4.82
N SER A 29 20.76 20.76 -3.64
CA SER A 29 21.52 21.96 -3.32
C SER A 29 22.92 21.91 -3.91
N ASN A 30 23.19 22.76 -4.90
CA ASN A 30 24.51 23.02 -5.48
C ASN A 30 25.38 23.92 -4.57
N ALA A 31 25.12 23.95 -3.26
CA ALA A 31 25.83 24.79 -2.32
C ALA A 31 27.26 24.25 -2.11
N GLY A 32 28.21 24.73 -2.91
CA GLY A 32 29.65 24.54 -2.67
C GLY A 32 30.48 23.95 -3.82
N VAL A 33 29.92 23.68 -5.01
CA VAL A 33 30.74 23.19 -6.13
C VAL A 33 31.28 24.36 -6.93
N ASN A 34 32.58 24.64 -6.79
CA ASN A 34 33.27 25.68 -7.53
C ASN A 34 33.57 25.20 -8.96
N THR A 35 32.71 25.56 -9.92
CA THR A 35 32.81 25.12 -11.33
C THR A 35 33.51 26.13 -12.24
N SER A 36 34.08 27.20 -11.68
CA SER A 36 34.66 28.32 -12.44
C SER A 36 35.84 27.94 -13.34
N GLU A 37 36.54 26.84 -13.05
CA GLU A 37 37.72 26.39 -13.82
C GLU A 37 37.44 25.26 -14.82
N MET A 38 36.19 24.76 -14.89
CA MET A 38 35.85 23.65 -15.77
C MET A 38 35.63 24.12 -17.21
N THR A 39 36.15 23.35 -18.17
CA THR A 39 35.84 23.59 -19.59
C THR A 39 34.36 23.31 -19.88
N PRO A 40 33.78 23.87 -20.96
CA PRO A 40 32.36 23.65 -21.31
C PRO A 40 31.99 22.17 -21.42
N GLU A 41 32.89 21.33 -21.93
CA GLU A 41 32.70 19.89 -22.05
C GLU A 41 32.72 19.19 -20.68
N GLN A 42 33.62 19.60 -19.78
CA GLN A 42 33.67 19.12 -18.40
C GLN A 42 32.44 19.55 -17.59
N LEU A 43 31.92 20.76 -17.83
CA LEU A 43 30.67 21.23 -17.23
C LEU A 43 29.45 20.43 -17.70
N ALA A 44 29.39 20.08 -18.99
CA ALA A 44 28.32 19.26 -19.54
C ALA A 44 28.35 17.84 -18.96
N ALA A 45 29.53 17.22 -18.90
CA ALA A 45 29.72 15.91 -18.28
C ALA A 45 29.40 15.92 -16.79
N PHE A 46 29.80 16.97 -16.05
CA PHE A 46 29.49 17.14 -14.64
C PHE A 46 27.99 17.27 -14.38
N LYS A 47 27.29 18.09 -15.16
CA LYS A 47 25.83 18.26 -15.07
C LYS A 47 25.08 16.97 -15.35
N GLU A 48 25.48 16.22 -16.39
CA GLU A 48 24.84 14.94 -16.70
C GLU A 48 25.10 13.91 -15.61
N ARG A 49 26.33 13.83 -15.08
CA ARG A 49 26.65 12.95 -13.94
C ARG A 49 25.79 13.30 -12.72
N LYS A 50 25.64 14.59 -12.39
CA LYS A 50 24.78 15.03 -11.29
C LYS A 50 23.31 14.71 -11.52
N ARG A 51 22.82 14.88 -12.75
CA ARG A 51 21.44 14.51 -13.12
C ARG A 51 21.19 13.02 -12.91
N GLN A 52 22.14 12.17 -13.28
CA GLN A 52 22.05 10.72 -13.08
C GLN A 52 22.09 10.35 -11.59
N GLU A 53 22.99 10.95 -10.81
CA GLU A 53 23.07 10.77 -9.36
C GLU A 53 21.74 11.15 -8.67
N GLN A 54 21.16 12.30 -9.03
CA GLN A 54 19.87 12.76 -8.50
C GLN A 54 18.71 11.84 -8.92
N LYS A 55 18.69 11.40 -10.18
CA LYS A 55 17.69 10.44 -10.68
C LYS A 55 17.75 9.13 -9.89
N LEU A 56 18.95 8.61 -9.64
CA LEU A 56 19.15 7.38 -8.88
C LEU A 56 18.71 7.54 -7.42
N ALA A 57 19.10 8.66 -6.77
CA ALA A 57 18.71 8.96 -5.41
C ALA A 57 17.18 9.07 -5.26
N LEU A 58 16.52 9.76 -6.20
CA LEU A 58 15.07 9.86 -6.24
C LEU A 58 14.41 8.50 -6.44
N MET A 59 14.89 7.70 -7.39
CA MET A 59 14.37 6.34 -7.63
C MET A 59 14.49 5.46 -6.38
N ASN A 60 15.62 5.52 -5.69
CA ASN A 60 15.83 4.75 -4.46
C ASN A 60 14.93 5.23 -3.32
N SER A 61 14.72 6.55 -3.19
CA SER A 61 13.79 7.12 -2.22
C SER A 61 12.35 6.65 -2.47
N ILE A 62 11.89 6.72 -3.72
CA ILE A 62 10.55 6.26 -4.12
C ILE A 62 10.39 4.76 -3.85
N LYS A 63 11.37 3.93 -4.24
CA LYS A 63 11.35 2.49 -3.96
C LYS A 63 11.25 2.21 -2.46
N LYS A 64 12.00 2.94 -1.64
CA LYS A 64 11.98 2.77 -0.19
C LYS A 64 10.61 3.15 0.41
N GLN A 65 10.04 4.28 -0.02
CA GLN A 65 8.70 4.71 0.43
C GLN A 65 7.61 3.71 0.02
N LEU A 66 7.62 3.24 -1.22
CA LEU A 66 6.69 2.22 -1.70
C LEU A 66 6.83 0.91 -0.92
N SER A 67 8.07 0.47 -0.67
CA SER A 67 8.33 -0.73 0.12
C SER A 67 7.77 -0.63 1.54
N TYR A 68 7.85 0.53 2.19
CA TYR A 68 7.27 0.71 3.52
C TYR A 68 5.74 0.69 3.49
N ALA A 69 5.12 1.40 2.54
CA ALA A 69 3.67 1.40 2.38
C ALA A 69 3.13 -0.02 2.15
N PHE A 70 3.76 -0.79 1.25
CA PHE A 70 3.37 -2.17 0.98
C PHE A 70 3.60 -3.11 2.17
N GLN A 71 4.64 -2.89 2.99
CA GLN A 71 4.84 -3.66 4.22
C GLN A 71 3.75 -3.40 5.26
N GLU A 72 3.34 -2.14 5.41
CA GLU A 72 2.26 -1.75 6.32
C GLU A 72 0.92 -2.32 5.86
N ASP A 73 0.59 -2.19 4.56
CA ASP A 73 -0.62 -2.76 3.97
C ASP A 73 -0.66 -4.28 4.13
N ARG A 74 0.48 -4.97 3.89
CA ARG A 74 0.58 -6.42 4.08
C ARG A 74 0.32 -6.81 5.53
N LYS A 75 0.86 -6.07 6.51
CA LYS A 75 0.63 -6.34 7.93
C LYS A 75 -0.85 -6.15 8.30
N ASN A 76 -1.48 -5.08 7.80
CA ASN A 76 -2.89 -4.80 8.06
C ASN A 76 -3.79 -5.89 7.46
N LEU A 77 -3.52 -6.30 6.21
CA LEU A 77 -4.26 -7.37 5.55
C LEU A 77 -4.08 -8.72 6.25
N SER A 78 -2.87 -9.05 6.73
CA SER A 78 -2.64 -10.25 7.52
C SER A 78 -3.47 -10.27 8.82
N SER A 79 -3.60 -9.12 9.51
CA SER A 79 -4.44 -9.02 10.70
C SER A 79 -5.93 -9.20 10.37
N ILE A 80 -6.39 -8.68 9.24
CA ILE A 80 -7.77 -8.90 8.77
C ILE A 80 -7.99 -10.40 8.49
N LEU A 81 -7.03 -11.08 7.87
CA LEU A 81 -7.11 -12.52 7.59
C LEU A 81 -7.21 -13.36 8.88
N GLU A 82 -6.43 -13.01 9.90
CA GLU A 82 -6.50 -13.64 11.22
C GLU A 82 -7.88 -13.45 11.84
N ASN A 83 -8.42 -12.23 11.83
CA ASN A 83 -9.77 -11.93 12.33
C ASN A 83 -10.87 -12.71 11.56
N ILE A 84 -10.73 -12.88 10.24
CA ILE A 84 -11.66 -13.68 9.44
C ILE A 84 -11.60 -15.15 9.88
N THR A 85 -10.40 -15.68 10.09
CA THR A 85 -10.18 -17.07 10.53
C THR A 85 -10.79 -17.32 11.90
N ASP A 86 -10.60 -16.40 12.84
CA ASP A 86 -11.21 -16.47 14.18
C ASP A 86 -12.73 -16.41 14.11
N ALA A 87 -13.29 -15.53 13.26
CA ALA A 87 -14.72 -15.43 13.04
C ALA A 87 -15.31 -16.71 12.45
N GLU A 88 -14.62 -17.32 11.48
CA GLU A 88 -15.03 -18.60 10.88
C GLU A 88 -15.06 -19.72 11.93
N GLN A 89 -14.03 -19.81 12.78
CA GLN A 89 -13.96 -20.79 13.85
C GLN A 89 -15.05 -20.59 14.92
N ALA A 90 -15.35 -19.32 15.26
CA ALA A 90 -16.44 -18.99 16.18
C ALA A 90 -17.81 -19.39 15.61
N ILE A 91 -18.03 -19.16 14.32
CA ILE A 91 -19.25 -19.56 13.62
C ILE A 91 -19.39 -21.07 13.55
N LYS A 92 -18.30 -21.79 13.24
CA LYS A 92 -18.28 -23.25 13.21
C LYS A 92 -18.65 -23.83 14.58
N THR A 93 -18.03 -23.34 15.65
CA THR A 93 -18.34 -23.73 17.03
C THR A 93 -19.81 -23.48 17.37
N LYS A 94 -20.34 -22.30 17.03
CA LYS A 94 -21.77 -21.98 17.25
C LYS A 94 -22.71 -22.88 16.45
N ARG A 95 -22.34 -23.24 15.20
CA ARG A 95 -23.10 -24.18 14.37
C ARG A 95 -23.10 -25.58 14.98
N GLU A 96 -21.97 -26.06 15.50
CA GLU A 96 -21.89 -27.35 16.20
C GLU A 96 -22.78 -27.38 17.44
N ILE A 97 -22.77 -26.31 18.26
CA ILE A 97 -23.67 -26.16 19.42
C ILE A 97 -25.14 -26.16 18.98
N LEU A 98 -25.49 -25.39 17.94
CA LEU A 98 -26.85 -25.37 17.39
C LEU A 98 -27.27 -26.75 16.88
N ASN A 99 -26.37 -27.47 16.20
CA ASN A 99 -26.61 -28.84 15.73
C ASN A 99 -26.80 -29.84 16.87
N HIS A 100 -26.20 -29.60 18.03
CA HIS A 100 -26.35 -30.44 19.21
C HIS A 100 -27.68 -30.19 19.94
N HIS A 101 -28.17 -28.94 19.95
CA HIS A 101 -29.36 -28.54 20.72
C HIS A 101 -30.66 -28.46 19.90
N MET A 102 -30.59 -28.34 18.59
CA MET A 102 -31.75 -28.38 17.70
C MET A 102 -31.72 -29.68 16.89
N SER A 103 -32.88 -30.15 16.40
CA SER A 103 -32.94 -31.30 15.48
C SER A 103 -34.06 -31.11 14.45
N GLY A 104 -33.87 -31.68 13.25
CA GLY A 104 -34.83 -31.63 12.15
C GLY A 104 -34.85 -30.30 11.36
N LYS A 105 -35.96 -30.03 10.66
CA LYS A 105 -36.13 -28.96 9.64
C LYS A 105 -35.74 -27.54 10.09
N ALA A 106 -35.69 -27.27 11.40
CA ALA A 106 -35.26 -25.99 11.94
C ALA A 106 -33.75 -25.75 11.78
N ILE A 107 -32.92 -26.81 11.90
CA ILE A 107 -31.48 -26.74 11.63
C ILE A 107 -31.20 -26.50 10.16
N ASP A 108 -31.91 -27.20 9.27
CA ASP A 108 -31.71 -27.07 7.83
C ASP A 108 -32.00 -25.64 7.38
N SER A 109 -33.11 -25.06 7.86
CA SER A 109 -33.49 -23.67 7.55
C SER A 109 -32.49 -22.63 8.08
N VAL A 110 -31.90 -22.84 9.25
CA VAL A 110 -30.89 -21.93 9.81
C VAL A 110 -29.55 -22.10 9.09
N THR A 111 -29.17 -23.32 8.75
CA THR A 111 -27.93 -23.64 8.05
C THR A 111 -27.92 -23.08 6.63
N ASP A 112 -29.04 -23.20 5.90
CA ASP A 112 -29.17 -22.63 4.56
C ASP A 112 -29.08 -21.10 4.57
N LYS A 113 -29.79 -20.43 5.49
CA LYS A 113 -29.67 -18.96 5.64
C LYS A 113 -28.26 -18.52 6.01
N MET A 114 -27.56 -19.30 6.85
CA MET A 114 -26.17 -19.00 7.20
C MET A 114 -25.24 -19.19 6.01
N LYS A 115 -25.45 -20.22 5.19
CA LYS A 115 -24.60 -20.50 4.01
C LYS A 115 -24.68 -19.39 2.96
N ASP A 116 -25.86 -18.82 2.74
CA ASP A 116 -26.08 -17.73 1.79
C ASP A 116 -25.47 -16.40 2.26
N HIS A 117 -25.31 -16.20 3.58
CA HIS A 117 -24.82 -14.95 4.15
C HIS A 117 -23.34 -14.98 4.60
N LEU A 118 -22.72 -16.17 4.70
CA LEU A 118 -21.41 -16.36 5.33
C LEU A 118 -20.41 -17.08 4.42
N SER A 119 -20.37 -16.78 3.12
CA SER A 119 -19.34 -17.35 2.23
C SER A 119 -17.96 -16.74 2.50
N PHE A 120 -17.34 -17.10 3.63
CA PHE A 120 -16.02 -16.66 4.02
C PHE A 120 -14.93 -17.22 3.11
N ASP A 121 -15.13 -18.38 2.50
CA ASP A 121 -14.20 -18.98 1.54
C ASP A 121 -13.84 -18.00 0.41
N LYS A 122 -14.84 -17.28 -0.11
CA LYS A 122 -14.64 -16.30 -1.18
C LYS A 122 -13.88 -15.07 -0.68
N VAL A 123 -14.26 -14.55 0.48
CA VAL A 123 -13.61 -13.39 1.09
C VAL A 123 -12.15 -13.70 1.46
N HIS A 124 -11.90 -14.88 2.03
CA HIS A 124 -10.56 -15.37 2.36
C HIS A 124 -9.71 -15.54 1.09
N SER A 125 -10.28 -16.12 0.02
CA SER A 125 -9.60 -16.26 -1.28
C SER A 125 -9.26 -14.91 -1.90
N ASP A 126 -10.20 -13.97 -1.91
CA ASP A 126 -10.02 -12.62 -2.46
C ASP A 126 -8.94 -11.84 -1.68
N VAL A 127 -9.01 -11.85 -0.34
CA VAL A 127 -8.02 -11.18 0.54
C VAL A 127 -6.63 -11.81 0.38
N SER A 128 -6.54 -13.15 0.34
CA SER A 128 -5.26 -13.84 0.12
C SER A 128 -4.66 -13.53 -1.25
N SER A 129 -5.49 -13.44 -2.30
CA SER A 129 -5.04 -13.05 -3.64
C SER A 129 -4.49 -11.63 -3.66
N VAL A 130 -5.15 -10.69 -2.99
CA VAL A 130 -4.68 -9.30 -2.88
C VAL A 130 -3.35 -9.23 -2.15
N ILE A 131 -3.20 -9.93 -1.01
CA ILE A 131 -1.93 -10.00 -0.26
C ILE A 131 -0.79 -10.52 -1.14
N ASN A 132 -1.04 -11.60 -1.89
CA ASN A 132 -0.05 -12.21 -2.76
C ASN A 132 0.32 -11.33 -3.97
N SER A 133 -0.58 -10.43 -4.38
CA SER A 133 -0.32 -9.47 -5.47
C SER A 133 0.59 -8.31 -5.07
N ILE A 134 0.74 -8.03 -3.77
CA ILE A 134 1.55 -6.91 -3.25
C ILE A 134 3.08 -7.21 -3.30
N GLY A 135 3.51 -8.22 -4.06
CA GLY A 135 4.90 -8.68 -4.11
C GLY A 135 5.48 -8.99 -5.50
N LEU A 136 4.79 -8.62 -6.59
CA LEU A 136 5.30 -8.66 -7.97
C LEU A 136 5.58 -7.24 -8.48
#